data_AF-A0A3E1KSN9-F1
#
_entry.id   AF-A0A3E1KSN9-F1
#
_cell.length_a   1.000
_cell.length_b   1.000
_cell.length_c   1.000
_cell.angle_alpha   90.00
_cell.angle_beta   90.00
_cell.angle_gamma   90.00
#
_symmetry.space_group_name_H-M   'P 1'
#
loop_
_entity.id
_entity.type
_entity.pdbx_description
1 polymer ?
#
loop_
_entity_poly.entity_id
_entity_poly.type
_entity_poly.pdbx_seq_one_letter_code
_entity_poly.pdbx_strand_id
1 'polypeptide(L)'
;MSEKFSVAEALAKAEQIDVSLREIQQTAPEALAMMGGRDALARRSQMTCVGPVPRLDAATWQAMSDEYEDARVYGGVNRGH
;
A
#
# COMPACT_ATOMS: atom_id res chain seq x y z
N MET A 1 -15.14 17.88 -9.45
CA MET A 1 -14.56 18.19 -10.78
C MET A 1 -13.67 17.03 -11.17
N SER A 2 -13.86 16.42 -12.34
CA SER A 2 -12.89 15.44 -12.84
C SER A 2 -11.76 16.24 -13.48
N GLU A 3 -10.68 16.46 -12.74
CA GLU A 3 -9.43 16.89 -13.36
C GLU A 3 -9.02 15.82 -14.37
N LYS A 4 -8.88 16.22 -15.64
CA LYS A 4 -8.37 15.34 -16.68
C LYS A 4 -6.86 15.44 -16.64
N PHE A 5 -6.20 14.35 -16.26
CA PHE A 5 -4.74 14.27 -16.31
C PHE A 5 -4.27 14.23 -17.77
N SER A 6 -3.13 14.87 -18.05
CA SER A 6 -2.32 14.52 -19.20
C SER A 6 -1.85 13.06 -19.09
N VAL A 7 -1.42 12.49 -20.21
CA VAL A 7 -0.89 11.11 -20.23
C VAL A 7 0.30 10.96 -19.28
N ALA A 8 1.20 11.96 -19.24
CA ALA A 8 2.37 11.93 -18.36
C ALA A 8 1.96 11.94 -16.87
N GLU A 9 0.99 12.77 -16.49
CA GLU A 9 0.50 12.83 -15.11
C GLU A 9 -0.23 11.55 -14.69
N ALA A 10 -1.00 10.96 -15.61
CA ALA A 10 -1.68 9.69 -15.37
C ALA A 10 -0.67 8.55 -15.14
N LEU A 11 0.39 8.48 -15.95
CA LEU A 11 1.45 7.48 -15.80
C LEU A 11 2.23 7.67 -14.49
N ALA A 12 2.60 8.90 -14.15
CA ALA A 12 3.29 9.18 -12.89
C ALA A 12 2.45 8.78 -11.66
N LYS A 13 1.13 9.02 -11.70
CA LYS A 13 0.22 8.58 -10.65
C LYS A 13 0.06 7.06 -10.59
N ALA A 14 -0.01 6.40 -11.74
CA ALA A 14 -0.07 4.94 -11.81
C ALA A 14 1.20 4.29 -11.23
N GLU A 15 2.37 4.85 -11.51
CA GLU A 15 3.64 4.40 -10.93
C GLU A 15 3.67 4.55 -9.41
N GLN A 16 3.24 5.71 -8.88
CA GLN A 16 3.13 5.91 -7.43
C GLN A 16 2.22 4.86 -6.77
N ILE A 17 1.07 4.57 -7.39
CA ILE A 17 0.15 3.52 -6.92
C ILE A 17 0.81 2.14 -6.96
N ASP A 18 1.52 1.81 -8.04
CA ASP A 18 2.16 0.51 -8.20
C ASP A 18 3.24 0.27 -7.14
N VAL A 19 4.06 1.29 -6.87
CA VAL A 19 5.13 1.25 -5.86
C VAL A 19 4.54 1.07 -4.47
N SER A 20 3.58 1.90 -4.04
CA SER A 20 3.01 1.78 -2.70
C SER A 20 2.30 0.45 -2.48
N LEU A 21 1.54 -0.05 -3.47
CA LEU A 21 0.90 -1.37 -3.37
C LEU A 21 1.93 -2.51 -3.29
N ARG A 22 3.07 -2.36 -3.97
CA ARG A 22 4.17 -3.33 -3.91
C ARG A 22 4.85 -3.31 -2.55
N GLU A 23 5.10 -2.14 -1.96
CA GLU A 23 5.69 -2.02 -0.64
C GLU A 23 4.81 -2.66 0.43
N ILE A 24 3.51 -2.37 0.41
CA ILE A 24 2.55 -2.98 1.34
C ILE A 24 2.51 -4.50 1.18
N GLN A 25 2.52 -5.01 -0.06
CA GLN A 25 2.56 -6.44 -0.33
C GLN A 25 3.86 -7.11 0.19
N GLN A 26 4.98 -6.38 0.22
CA GLN A 26 6.24 -6.91 0.75
C GLN A 26 6.25 -6.96 2.28
N THR A 27 5.56 -6.03 2.95
CA THR A 27 5.58 -5.92 4.42
C THR A 27 4.46 -6.67 5.11
N ALA A 28 3.32 -6.88 4.43
CA ALA A 28 2.16 -7.58 4.98
C ALA A 28 1.50 -8.53 3.96
N PRO A 29 2.25 -9.49 3.36
CA PRO A 29 1.73 -10.40 2.35
C PRO A 29 0.55 -11.26 2.81
N GLU A 30 0.53 -11.75 4.05
CA GLU A 30 -0.51 -12.64 4.58
C GLU A 30 -1.81 -11.87 4.84
N ALA A 31 -1.73 -10.73 5.54
CA ALA A 31 -2.88 -9.86 5.76
C ALA A 31 -3.48 -9.38 4.44
N LEU A 32 -2.64 -9.07 3.44
CA LEU A 32 -3.10 -8.71 2.12
C LEU A 32 -3.80 -9.87 1.40
N ALA A 33 -3.27 -11.10 1.50
CA ALA A 33 -3.89 -12.29 0.93
C ALA A 33 -5.29 -12.54 1.54
N MET A 34 -5.43 -12.42 2.86
CA MET A 34 -6.72 -12.54 3.56
C MET A 34 -7.73 -11.48 3.11
N MET A 35 -7.28 -10.29 2.73
CA MET A 35 -8.13 -9.22 2.23
C MET A 35 -8.60 -9.42 0.77
N GLY A 36 -8.08 -10.44 0.07
CA GLY A 36 -8.36 -10.68 -1.34
C GLY A 36 -7.30 -10.11 -2.29
N GLY A 37 -6.10 -9.84 -1.76
CA GLY A 37 -4.91 -9.50 -2.55
C GLY A 37 -4.77 -8.03 -2.95
N ARG A 38 -3.77 -7.79 -3.79
CA ARG A 38 -3.34 -6.46 -4.25
C ARG A 38 -4.48 -5.62 -4.86
N ASP A 39 -5.31 -6.22 -5.69
CA ASP A 39 -6.41 -5.51 -6.35
C ASP A 39 -7.50 -5.09 -5.37
N ALA A 40 -7.74 -5.89 -4.32
CA ALA A 40 -8.69 -5.55 -3.27
C ALA A 40 -8.19 -4.35 -2.45
N LEU A 41 -6.89 -4.30 -2.15
CA LEU A 41 -6.23 -3.14 -1.53
C LEU A 41 -6.33 -1.90 -2.43
N ALA A 42 -5.98 -2.04 -3.72
CA ALA A 42 -6.01 -0.94 -4.69
C ALA A 42 -7.39 -0.27 -4.78
N ARG A 43 -8.48 -1.06 -4.81
CA ARG A 43 -9.86 -0.55 -4.83
C ARG A 43 -10.26 0.20 -3.55
N ARG A 44 -9.59 -0.06 -2.43
CA ARG A 44 -9.81 0.62 -1.14
C ARG A 44 -8.88 1.81 -0.94
N SER A 45 -7.91 2.02 -1.84
CA SER A 45 -6.94 3.10 -1.74
C SER A 45 -7.44 4.40 -2.35
N GLN A 46 -7.05 5.51 -1.72
CA GLN A 46 -7.32 6.87 -2.20
C GLN A 46 -6.01 7.62 -2.32
N MET A 47 -5.88 8.42 -3.38
CA MET A 47 -4.75 9.34 -3.52
C MET A 47 -4.85 10.44 -2.47
N THR A 48 -3.78 10.65 -1.70
CA THR A 48 -3.66 11.70 -0.67
C THR A 48 -2.41 12.56 -0.92
N CYS A 49 -2.15 13.55 -0.08
CA CYS A 49 -0.93 14.37 -0.16
C CYS A 49 0.37 13.61 0.12
N VAL A 50 0.29 12.42 0.74
CA VAL A 50 1.45 11.55 1.02
C VAL A 50 1.52 10.36 0.03
N GLY A 51 0.68 10.37 -1.01
CA GLY A 51 0.54 9.25 -1.93
C GLY A 51 -0.73 8.42 -1.68
N PRO A 52 -0.85 7.25 -2.30
CA PRO A 52 -2.03 6.41 -2.21
C PRO A 52 -2.09 5.69 -0.85
N VAL A 53 -3.17 5.93 -0.10
CA VAL A 53 -3.38 5.37 1.25
C VAL A 53 -4.63 4.47 1.25
N PRO A 54 -4.54 3.22 1.73
CA PRO A 54 -5.69 2.33 1.82
C PRO A 54 -6.64 2.75 2.94
N ARG A 55 -7.94 2.79 2.63
CA ARG A 55 -9.01 3.07 3.60
C ARG A 55 -9.47 1.76 4.23
N LEU A 56 -8.78 1.36 5.29
CA LEU A 56 -9.02 0.13 6.04
C LEU A 56 -9.57 0.45 7.43
N ASP A 57 -10.26 -0.51 8.04
CA ASP A 57 -10.62 -0.43 9.44
C ASP A 57 -9.39 -0.64 10.34
N ALA A 58 -9.54 -0.31 11.63
CA ALA A 58 -8.46 -0.40 12.60
C ALA A 58 -7.93 -1.82 12.77
N ALA A 59 -8.81 -2.84 12.69
CA ALA A 59 -8.41 -4.24 12.86
C ALA A 59 -7.51 -4.72 11.73
N THR A 60 -7.85 -4.35 10.49
CA THR A 60 -7.04 -4.68 9.30
C THR A 60 -5.69 -3.95 9.35
N TRP A 61 -5.69 -2.67 9.75
CA TRP A 61 -4.44 -1.93 9.96
C TRP A 61 -3.54 -2.56 11.04
N GLN A 62 -4.14 -3.01 12.15
CA GLN A 62 -3.41 -3.66 13.21
C GLN A 62 -2.78 -4.97 12.72
N ALA A 63 -3.55 -5.83 12.03
CA ALA A 63 -3.03 -7.09 11.51
C ALA A 63 -1.85 -6.90 10.53
N MET A 64 -1.93 -5.91 9.64
CA MET A 64 -0.82 -5.58 8.72
C MET A 64 0.40 -5.03 9.45
N SER A 65 0.18 -4.27 10.53
CA SER A 65 1.26 -3.72 11.35
C SER A 65 1.94 -4.81 12.17
N ASP A 66 1.18 -5.72 12.76
CA ASP A 66 1.69 -6.86 13.52
C ASP A 66 2.55 -7.75 12.61
N GLU A 67 2.09 -8.07 11.40
CA GLU A 67 2.85 -8.85 10.42
C GLU A 67 4.18 -8.17 10.03
N TYR A 68 4.15 -6.85 9.80
CA TYR A 68 5.35 -6.09 9.50
C TYR A 68 6.34 -6.07 10.68
N GLU A 69 5.85 -5.88 11.91
CA GLU A 69 6.70 -5.86 13.10
C GLU A 69 7.26 -7.25 13.43
N ASP A 70 6.47 -8.31 13.26
CA ASP A 70 6.93 -9.71 13.42
C ASP A 70 8.07 -10.02 12.43
N ALA A 71 7.96 -9.56 11.18
CA ALA A 71 9.03 -9.66 10.20
C ALA A 71 10.27 -8.80 10.58
N ARG A 72 10.07 -7.71 11.32
CA ARG A 72 11.13 -6.79 11.78
C ARG A 72 11.88 -7.31 13.01
N VAL A 73 11.24 -8.10 13.88
CA VAL A 73 11.87 -8.71 15.09
C VAL A 73 13.08 -9.61 14.74
N TYR A 74 13.17 -10.10 13.50
CA TYR A 74 14.35 -10.82 12.98
C TYR A 74 15.34 -9.95 12.16
N GLY A 75 15.27 -8.62 12.25
CA GLY A 75 16.37 -7.71 11.90
C GLY A 75 16.59 -7.42 10.41
N GLY A 76 15.59 -7.60 9.54
CA GLY A 76 15.81 -7.55 8.09
C GLY A 76 15.33 -6.32 7.32
N VAL A 77 14.48 -5.45 7.88
CA VAL A 77 13.81 -4.41 7.06
C VAL A 77 13.95 -3.02 7.65
N ASN A 78 15.19 -2.53 7.68
CA ASN A 78 15.46 -1.09 7.82
C ASN A 78 16.09 -0.61 6.50
N ARG A 79 15.26 -0.32 5.48
CA ARG A 79 15.75 0.25 4.21
C ARG A 79 15.85 1.77 4.28
N GLY A 80 16.57 2.25 5.29
CA GLY A 80 17.08 3.63 5.27
C GLY A 80 18.18 3.73 4.22
N HIS A 81 17.80 4.16 3.01
CA HIS A 81 18.73 4.63 1.99
C HIS A 81 18.24 5.98 1.46
#